data_AF-A0A285KRL3-F1
#
_entry.id   AF-A0A285KRL3-F1
#
_cell.length_a   1.000
_cell.length_b   1.000
_cell.length_c   1.000
_cell.angle_alpha   90.00
_cell.angle_beta   90.00
_cell.angle_gamma   90.00
#
_symmetry.space_group_name_H-M   'P 1'
#
loop_
_entity.id
_entity.type
_entity.pdbx_description
1 polymer ?
#
loop_
_entity_poly.entity_id
_entity_poly.type
_entity_poly.pdbx_seq_one_letter_code
_entity_poly.pdbx_strand_id
1 'polypeptide(L)' 'MAEQLEFFPVQSPCRGICQSDERGYCRGCLRSREERFNWQQFTDAQKQEVLRLCRQRLLRKIRANKPALPEEPDQPSLF' A
#
# COMPACT_ATOMS: atom_id res chain seq x y z
N MET A 1 10.49 33.71 -10.05
CA MET A 1 10.72 33.11 -11.38
C MET A 1 10.97 31.62 -11.17
N ALA A 2 10.08 30.79 -11.71
CA ALA A 2 10.07 29.33 -11.74
C ALA A 2 9.88 28.56 -10.41
N GLU A 3 8.63 28.50 -9.93
CA GLU A 3 8.12 27.35 -9.17
C GLU A 3 8.10 26.12 -10.10
N GLN A 4 9.26 25.49 -10.31
CA GLN A 4 9.29 24.13 -10.83
C GLN A 4 8.91 23.18 -9.69
N LEU A 5 7.61 23.12 -9.38
CA LEU A 5 7.04 21.96 -8.73
C LEU A 5 7.08 20.86 -9.79
N GLU A 6 8.21 20.15 -9.90
CA GLU A 6 8.33 18.97 -10.76
C GLU A 6 7.27 17.97 -10.28
N PHE A 7 6.13 17.98 -10.95
CA PHE A 7 5.03 17.10 -10.67
C PHE A 7 5.42 15.73 -11.22
N PHE A 8 6.26 15.02 -10.48
CA PHE A 8 6.72 13.70 -10.86
C PHE A 8 5.50 12.82 -11.11
N PRO A 9 5.35 12.24 -12.32
CA PRO A 9 4.18 11.47 -12.65
C PRO A 9 4.07 10.28 -11.70
N VAL A 10 2.88 10.11 -11.10
CA VAL A 10 2.62 9.04 -10.14
C VAL A 10 2.78 7.69 -10.84
N GLN A 11 3.85 6.98 -10.48
CA GLN A 11 4.19 5.69 -11.08
C GLN A 11 3.17 4.62 -10.70
N SER A 12 2.88 3.72 -11.64
CA SER A 12 1.97 2.62 -11.38
C SER A 12 2.64 1.57 -10.47
N PRO A 13 1.98 1.09 -9.40
CA PRO A 13 2.53 0.07 -8.51
C PRO A 13 2.37 -1.35 -9.06
N CYS A 14 2.07 -1.50 -10.35
CA CYS A 14 1.71 -2.79 -10.94
C CYS A 14 2.96 -3.65 -11.13
N ARG A 15 2.93 -4.88 -10.59
CA ARG A 15 4.02 -5.87 -10.74
C ARG A 15 3.74 -6.91 -11.83
N GLY A 16 2.77 -6.65 -12.72
CA GLY A 16 2.34 -7.58 -13.78
C GLY A 16 1.54 -8.80 -13.28
N ILE A 17 1.25 -8.90 -11.99
CA ILE A 17 0.50 -10.01 -11.40
C ILE A 17 -0.96 -9.59 -11.31
N CYS A 18 -1.82 -10.12 -12.18
CA CYS A 18 -3.25 -9.76 -12.25
C CYS A 18 -4.15 -10.77 -11.51
N GLN A 19 -3.70 -11.31 -10.38
CA GLN A 19 -4.46 -12.30 -9.59
C GLN A 19 -5.14 -11.63 -8.39
N SER A 20 -6.43 -11.90 -8.19
CA SER A 20 -7.19 -11.43 -7.03
C SER A 20 -7.04 -12.40 -5.84
N ASP A 21 -6.89 -11.85 -4.64
CA ASP A 21 -7.07 -12.57 -3.37
C ASP A 21 -8.57 -12.77 -3.07
N GLU A 22 -8.88 -13.60 -2.07
CA GLU A 22 -10.25 -13.90 -1.59
C GLU A 22 -11.04 -12.64 -1.21
N ARG A 23 -10.34 -11.57 -0.82
CA ARG A 23 -10.92 -10.27 -0.47
C ARG A 23 -11.15 -9.33 -1.67
N GLY A 24 -10.86 -9.78 -2.90
CA GLY A 24 -11.04 -9.00 -4.13
C GLY A 24 -9.93 -7.98 -4.45
N TYR A 25 -8.79 -8.05 -3.77
CA TYR A 25 -7.61 -7.21 -4.03
C TYR A 25 -6.55 -7.94 -4.83
N CYS A 26 -5.81 -7.22 -5.67
CA CYS A 26 -4.68 -7.78 -6.40
C CYS A 26 -3.57 -8.28 -5.45
N ARG A 27 -3.08 -9.50 -5.63
CA ARG A 27 -1.98 -10.09 -4.84
C ARG A 27 -0.68 -9.28 -4.90
N GLY A 28 -0.39 -8.68 -6.05
CA GLY A 28 0.85 -7.94 -6.28
C GLY A 28 0.79 -6.48 -5.84
N CYS A 29 -0.23 -5.74 -6.30
CA CYS A 29 -0.33 -4.29 -6.06
C CYS A 29 -1.38 -3.88 -5.04
N LEU A 30 -2.19 -4.83 -4.52
CA LEU A 30 -3.24 -4.60 -3.51
C LEU A 30 -4.34 -3.61 -3.91
N ARG A 31 -4.45 -3.33 -5.20
CA ARG A 31 -5.51 -2.53 -5.79
C ARG A 31 -6.77 -3.37 -5.96
N SER A 32 -7.94 -2.76 -5.77
CA SER A 32 -9.22 -3.36 -6.10
C SER A 32 -9.39 -3.48 -7.62
N ARG A 33 -10.41 -4.23 -8.06
CA ARG A 33 -10.75 -4.32 -9.49
C ARG A 33 -11.12 -2.95 -10.07
N GLU A 34 -11.92 -2.18 -9.35
CA GLU A 34 -12.38 -0.84 -9.76
C GLU A 34 -11.21 0.15 -9.85
N GLU A 35 -10.31 0.14 -8.85
CA GLU A 35 -9.13 0.99 -8.86
C GLU A 35 -8.25 0.70 -10.09
N ARG A 36 -8.06 -0.57 -10.46
CA ARG A 36 -7.29 -0.95 -11.66
C ARG A 36 -7.94 -0.42 -12.94
N PHE A 37 -9.25 -0.58 -13.08
CA PHE A 37 -9.98 -0.16 -14.27
C PHE A 37 -9.96 1.37 -14.42
N ASN A 38 -10.16 2.10 -13.32
CA ASN A 38 -10.23 3.57 -13.33
C ASN A 38 -8.87 4.28 -13.24
N TRP A 39 -7.74 3.55 -13.16
CA TRP A 39 -6.42 4.15 -12.92
C TRP A 39 -6.04 5.22 -13.95
N GLN A 40 -6.37 5.01 -15.23
CA GLN A 40 -6.07 5.97 -16.29
C GLN A 40 -6.93 7.24 -16.20
N GLN A 41 -8.10 7.15 -15.56
CA GLN A 41 -9.04 8.26 -15.39
C GLN A 41 -8.78 9.06 -14.10
N PHE A 42 -7.98 8.52 -13.19
CA PHE A 42 -7.71 9.17 -11.91
C PHE A 42 -6.80 10.38 -12.03
N THR A 43 -7.12 11.42 -11.27
CA THR A 43 -6.20 12.54 -11.03
C THR A 43 -5.02 12.07 -10.21
N ASP A 44 -3.91 12.79 -10.24
CA ASP A 44 -2.71 12.34 -9.52
C ASP A 44 -2.90 12.32 -8.00
N ALA A 45 -3.73 13.21 -7.45
CA ALA A 45 -4.17 13.14 -6.05
C ALA A 45 -4.93 11.84 -5.74
N GLN A 46 -5.83 11.42 -6.64
CA GLN A 46 -6.54 10.14 -6.50
C GLN A 46 -5.58 8.95 -6.63
N LYS A 47 -4.62 9.01 -7.56
CA LYS A 47 -3.59 7.97 -7.70
C LYS A 47 -2.75 7.83 -6.43
N GLN A 48 -2.34 8.94 -5.82
CA GLN A 48 -1.62 8.96 -4.54
C GLN A 48 -2.46 8.36 -3.42
N GLU A 49 -3.76 8.68 -3.36
CA GLU A 49 -4.64 8.12 -2.35
C GLU A 49 -4.81 6.60 -2.51
N VAL A 50 -4.98 6.12 -3.74
CA VAL A 50 -5.02 4.69 -4.03
C VAL A 50 -3.72 3.99 -3.60
N LEU A 51 -2.56 4.60 -3.85
CA LEU A 51 -1.27 4.09 -3.39
C LEU A 51 -1.19 4.04 -1.85
N ARG A 52 -1.67 5.08 -1.17
CA ARG A 52 -1.75 5.14 0.29
C ARG A 52 -2.62 4.01 0.85
N LEU A 53 -3.78 3.79 0.26
CA LEU A 53 -4.68 2.69 0.62
C LEU A 53 -4.04 1.32 0.39
N CYS A 54 -3.35 1.12 -0.74
CA CYS A 54 -2.63 -0.11 -1.03
C CYS A 54 -1.55 -0.40 0.02
N ARG A 55 -0.78 0.62 0.43
CA ARG A 55 0.21 0.51 1.51
C ARG A 55 -0.47 0.14 2.83
N GLN A 56 -1.61 0.75 3.16
CA GLN A 56 -2.35 0.43 4.38
C GLN A 56 -2.90 -1.01 4.37
N ARG A 57 -3.39 -1.49 3.22
CA ARG A 57 -3.83 -2.88 3.03
C ARG A 57 -2.65 -3.85 3.21
N LEU A 58 -1.46 -3.50 2.70
CA LEU A 58 -0.24 -4.30 2.88
C LEU A 58 0.13 -4.42 4.36
N LEU A 59 0.18 -3.30 5.08
CA LEU A 59 0.52 -3.29 6.50
C LEU A 59 -0.47 -4.10 7.33
N ARG A 60 -1.77 -4.05 7.00
CA ARG A 60 -2.78 -4.91 7.64
C ARG A 60 -2.53 -6.38 7.35
N LYS A 61 -2.19 -6.75 6.11
CA LYS A 61 -1.85 -8.13 5.74
C LYS A 61 -0.61 -8.64 6.49
N ILE A 62 0.44 -7.81 6.59
CA ILE A 62 1.65 -8.15 7.36
C ILE A 62 1.34 -8.32 8.84
N ARG A 63 0.59 -7.40 9.47
CA ARG A 63 0.20 -7.51 10.88
C ARG A 63 -0.64 -8.75 11.17
N ALA A 64 -1.59 -9.07 10.29
CA ALA A 64 -2.40 -10.28 10.42
C ALA A 64 -1.58 -11.57 10.24
N ASN A 65 -0.46 -11.51 9.51
CA ASN A 65 0.42 -12.65 9.28
C ASN A 65 1.56 -12.74 10.31
N LYS A 66 1.86 -11.67 11.05
CA LYS A 66 2.85 -11.70 12.12
C LYS A 66 2.29 -12.51 13.29
N PRO A 67 2.86 -13.69 13.63
CA PRO A 67 2.50 -14.33 14.89
C PRO A 67 2.80 -13.34 16.01
N ALA A 68 1.91 -13.24 17.00
CA ALA A 68 2.18 -12.46 18.20
C ALA A 68 3.49 -12.99 18.78
N LEU A 69 4.59 -12.24 18.63
CA LEU A 69 5.75 -12.49 19.47
C LEU A 69 5.28 -12.17 20.89
N PRO A 70 5.52 -13.06 21.87
CA PRO A 70 5.25 -12.71 23.25
C PRO A 70 6.00 -11.41 23.56
N GLU A 71 5.28 -10.42 24.08
CA GLU A 71 5.88 -9.23 24.67
C GLU A 71 6.78 -9.71 25.81
N GLU A 72 8.09 -9.76 25.57
CA GLU A 72 9.04 -9.97 26.66
C GLU A 72 8.88 -8.76 27.59
N PRO A 73 8.48 -8.96 28.86
CA PRO A 73 8.29 -7.85 29.77
C PRO A 73 9.63 -7.14 29.94
N ASP A 74 9.59 -5.83 29.75
CA ASP A 74 10.67 -4.88 30.02
C ASP A 74 11.36 -5.29 31.34
N GLN A 75 12.52 -5.94 31.25
CA GLN A 75 13.32 -6.22 32.43
C GLN A 75 14.07 -4.92 32.75
N PRO A 76 13.72 -4.20 33.84
CA PRO A 76 14.55 -3.10 34.26
C PRO A 76 15.93 -3.67 34.59
N SER A 77 16.96 -3.13 33.93
CA SER A 77 18.35 -3.45 34.20
C SER A 77 18.64 -3.17 35.68
N LEU A 78 18.74 -4.23 36.47
CA LEU A 78 19.26 -4.17 37.83
C LEU A 78 20.77 -4.37 37.77
N PHE A 79 21.52 -3.32 37.45
CA PHE A 79 22.90 -3.09 37.88
C PHE A 79 23.32 -1.64 37.64
#